data_AF-A0A960GM97-F1
#
_entry.id   AF-A0A960GM97-F1
#
_cell.length_a   1.000
_cell.length_b   1.000
_cell.length_c   1.000
_cell.angle_alpha   90.00
_cell.angle_beta   90.00
_cell.angle_gamma   90.00
#
_symmetry.space_group_name_H-M   'P 1'
#
loop_
_entity.id
_entity.type
_entity.pdbx_description
1 polymer ?
#
loop_
_entity_poly.entity_id
_entity_poly.type
_entity_poly.pdbx_seq_one_letter_code
_entity_poly.pdbx_strand_id
1 'polypeptide(L)'
;QHFSSKLDLYLAVLQQHVDILVSGVRQALRTTTDNRRRLRAAVQAFFDFIEHDSQGYRLIFKNDYVAEPQVAAQVKVATEACTDAVFDLISRDSGLEAHRARMIAVGLVGISADCAQYWLDSDRPISKEDAVEGTVAFAWGGLSHVPLAR
;
A
#
# COMPACT_ATOMS: atom_id res chain seq x y z
N GLN A 1 6.70 -26.59 -20.96
CA GLN A 1 6.05 -25.29 -21.22
C GLN A 1 5.41 -24.84 -19.91
N HIS A 2 5.80 -23.69 -19.35
CA HIS A 2 5.37 -23.27 -18.00
C HIS A 2 4.09 -22.43 -17.97
N PHE A 3 3.69 -21.79 -19.08
CA PHE A 3 2.49 -20.97 -19.17
C PHE A 3 1.72 -21.27 -20.45
N SER A 4 0.38 -21.35 -20.34
CA SER A 4 -0.53 -21.69 -21.44
C SER A 4 -0.88 -20.49 -22.32
N SER A 5 -0.66 -19.26 -21.83
CA SER A 5 -0.88 -18.02 -22.57
C SER A 5 -0.04 -16.85 -22.02
N LYS A 6 0.02 -15.75 -22.78
CA LYS A 6 0.61 -14.48 -22.32
C LYS A 6 -0.14 -13.90 -21.11
N LEU A 7 -1.46 -14.13 -21.04
CA LEU A 7 -2.29 -13.73 -19.90
C LEU A 7 -1.92 -14.52 -18.64
N ASP A 8 -1.68 -15.83 -18.76
CA ASP A 8 -1.27 -16.66 -17.61
C ASP A 8 0.11 -16.23 -17.07
N LEU A 9 1.05 -15.94 -17.97
CA LEU A 9 2.34 -15.37 -17.58
C LEU A 9 2.16 -14.02 -16.87
N TYR A 10 1.30 -13.16 -17.41
CA TYR A 10 1.02 -11.85 -16.84
C TYR A 10 0.43 -11.95 -15.43
N LEU A 11 -0.58 -12.82 -15.24
CA LEU A 11 -1.21 -13.04 -13.94
C LEU A 11 -0.24 -13.64 -12.91
N ALA A 12 0.65 -14.54 -13.34
CA ALA A 12 1.66 -15.11 -12.45
C ALA A 12 2.68 -14.07 -11.99
N VAL A 13 3.13 -13.19 -12.89
CA VAL A 13 4.03 -12.07 -12.55
C VAL A 13 3.31 -11.09 -11.61
N LEU A 14 2.06 -10.74 -11.90
CA LEU A 14 1.25 -9.88 -11.05
C LEU A 14 1.10 -10.46 -9.64
N GLN A 15 0.76 -11.74 -9.53
CA GLN A 15 0.62 -12.43 -8.24
C GLN A 15 1.93 -12.38 -7.43
N GLN A 16 3.08 -12.61 -8.07
CA GLN A 16 4.37 -12.55 -7.40
C GLN A 16 4.64 -11.16 -6.79
N HIS A 17 4.33 -10.10 -7.53
CA HIS A 17 4.48 -8.72 -7.03
C HIS A 17 3.53 -8.41 -5.87
N VAL A 18 2.28 -8.90 -5.95
CA VAL A 18 1.31 -8.80 -4.87
C VAL A 18 1.79 -9.50 -3.60
N ASP A 19 2.33 -10.72 -3.73
CA ASP A 19 2.84 -11.50 -2.59
C ASP A 19 4.02 -10.80 -1.91
N ILE A 20 4.92 -10.19 -2.70
CA ILE A 20 6.05 -9.40 -2.18
C ILE A 20 5.54 -8.20 -1.39
N LEU A 21 4.60 -7.43 -1.94
CA LEU A 21 4.02 -6.27 -1.26
C LEU A 21 3.34 -6.67 0.05
N VAL A 22 2.44 -7.66 0.02
CA VAL A 22 1.69 -8.11 1.18
C VAL A 22 2.62 -8.66 2.26
N SER A 23 3.63 -9.44 1.88
CA SER A 23 4.64 -9.97 2.81
C SER A 23 5.45 -8.83 3.45
N GLY A 24 5.88 -7.85 2.66
CA GLY A 24 6.63 -6.68 3.16
C GLY A 24 5.82 -5.87 4.18
N VAL A 25 4.56 -5.56 3.87
CA VAL A 25 3.66 -4.84 4.78
C VAL A 25 3.43 -5.65 6.06
N ARG A 26 3.11 -6.95 5.96
CA ARG A 26 2.91 -7.81 7.13
C ARG A 26 4.16 -7.91 8.00
N GLN A 27 5.34 -8.01 7.40
CA GLN A 27 6.60 -8.04 8.13
C GLN A 27 6.84 -6.71 8.86
N ALA A 28 6.64 -5.58 8.17
CA ALA A 28 6.78 -4.23 8.74
C ALA A 28 5.88 -4.03 9.97
N LEU A 29 4.60 -4.44 9.88
CA LEU A 29 3.65 -4.33 10.98
C LEU A 29 4.01 -5.18 12.22
N ARG A 30 4.81 -6.24 12.05
CA ARG A 30 5.27 -7.13 13.13
C ARG A 30 6.56 -6.69 13.82
N THR A 31 7.26 -5.67 13.31
CA THR A 31 8.56 -5.23 13.83
C THR A 31 8.51 -4.54 15.19
N THR A 32 7.34 -4.04 15.59
CA THR A 32 7.17 -3.26 16.83
C THR A 32 5.73 -3.34 17.32
N THR A 33 5.48 -2.90 18.56
CA THR A 33 4.13 -2.75 19.15
C THR A 33 3.67 -1.30 19.24
N ASP A 34 4.54 -0.34 18.90
CA ASP A 34 4.18 1.08 18.85
C ASP A 34 3.44 1.38 17.53
N ASN A 35 2.20 1.87 17.63
CA ASN A 35 1.34 2.08 16.47
C ASN A 35 1.89 3.12 15.48
N ARG A 36 2.56 4.15 15.96
CA ARG A 36 3.15 5.17 15.07
C ARG A 36 4.36 4.60 14.32
N ARG A 37 5.20 3.80 15.00
CA ARG A 37 6.31 3.10 14.35
C ARG A 37 5.83 2.03 13.37
N ARG A 38 4.75 1.29 13.69
CA ARG A 38 4.10 0.35 12.77
C ARG A 38 3.58 1.04 11.51
N LEU A 39 2.88 2.17 11.70
CA LEU A 39 2.38 3.00 10.60
C LEU A 39 3.52 3.43 9.69
N ARG A 40 4.58 4.02 10.27
CA ARG A 40 5.78 4.42 9.51
C ARG A 40 6.39 3.25 8.76
N ALA A 41 6.57 2.10 9.42
CA ALA A 41 7.16 0.92 8.78
C ALA A 41 6.31 0.39 7.61
N ALA A 42 4.98 0.39 7.75
CA ALA A 42 4.08 -0.03 6.68
C ALA A 42 4.09 0.94 5.50
N VAL A 43 4.02 2.25 5.76
CA VAL A 43 4.12 3.28 4.70
C VAL A 43 5.48 3.17 4.01
N GLN A 44 6.57 3.02 4.75
CA GLN A 44 7.90 2.79 4.19
C GLN A 44 7.92 1.56 3.26
N ALA A 45 7.34 0.43 3.69
CA ALA A 45 7.27 -0.78 2.87
C ALA A 45 6.51 -0.57 1.55
N PHE A 46 5.45 0.26 1.55
CA PHE A 46 4.75 0.65 0.33
C PHE A 46 5.66 1.47 -0.60
N PHE A 47 6.33 2.51 -0.08
CA PHE A 47 7.24 3.32 -0.87
C PHE A 47 8.44 2.51 -1.40
N ASP A 48 8.98 1.59 -0.60
CA ASP A 48 10.07 0.70 -0.99
C ASP A 48 9.65 -0.24 -2.11
N PHE A 49 8.45 -0.82 -2.03
CA PHE A 49 7.88 -1.65 -3.07
C PHE A 49 7.77 -0.87 -4.39
N ILE A 50 7.20 0.34 -4.33
CA ILE A 50 6.99 1.19 -5.51
C ILE A 50 8.33 1.66 -6.13
N GLU A 51 9.35 1.90 -5.30
CA GLU A 51 10.68 2.33 -5.75
C GLU A 51 11.49 1.19 -6.39
N HIS A 52 11.56 0.03 -5.75
CA HIS A 52 12.39 -1.10 -6.21
C HIS A 52 11.73 -1.85 -7.36
N ASP A 53 10.41 -1.78 -7.46
CA ASP A 53 9.61 -2.55 -8.40
C ASP A 53 8.74 -1.63 -9.25
N SER A 54 9.37 -0.64 -9.88
CA SER A 54 8.68 0.29 -10.78
C SER A 54 7.90 -0.41 -11.91
N GLN A 55 8.31 -1.63 -12.31
CA GLN A 55 7.56 -2.46 -13.26
C GLN A 55 6.36 -3.14 -12.61
N GLY A 56 6.52 -3.82 -11.46
CA GLY A 56 5.43 -4.42 -10.70
C GLY A 56 4.39 -3.38 -10.26
N TYR A 57 4.82 -2.19 -9.86
CA TYR A 57 3.94 -1.06 -9.57
C TYR A 57 3.13 -0.63 -10.80
N ARG A 58 3.78 -0.42 -11.96
CA ARG A 58 3.05 -0.09 -13.19
C ARG A 58 2.07 -1.19 -13.59
N LEU A 59 2.43 -2.45 -13.37
CA LEU A 59 1.57 -3.60 -13.60
C LEU A 59 0.40 -3.70 -12.60
N ILE A 60 0.52 -3.23 -11.37
CA ILE A 60 -0.57 -3.27 -10.39
C ILE A 60 -1.47 -2.02 -10.52
N PHE A 61 -0.89 -0.83 -10.69
CA PHE A 61 -1.58 0.45 -10.52
C PHE A 61 -1.76 1.28 -11.81
N LYS A 62 -0.93 1.07 -12.85
CA LYS A 62 -0.99 1.79 -14.15
C LYS A 62 -1.37 0.88 -15.32
N ASN A 63 -2.27 -0.07 -15.08
CA ASN A 63 -2.61 -1.04 -16.10
C ASN A 63 -3.36 -0.41 -17.29
N ASP A 64 -2.76 -0.44 -18.46
CA ASP A 64 -3.49 -0.26 -19.73
C ASP A 64 -4.45 -1.44 -20.01
N TYR A 65 -4.33 -2.51 -19.22
CA TYR A 65 -5.15 -3.74 -19.27
C TYR A 65 -6.27 -3.79 -18.21
N VAL A 66 -6.64 -2.69 -17.52
CA VAL A 66 -7.77 -2.70 -16.54
C VAL A 66 -9.10 -3.16 -17.16
N ALA A 67 -9.22 -3.13 -18.49
CA ALA A 67 -10.34 -3.73 -19.22
C ALA A 67 -10.44 -5.25 -19.03
N GLU A 68 -9.37 -5.95 -18.63
CA GLU A 68 -9.38 -7.39 -18.36
C GLU A 68 -9.80 -7.72 -16.92
N PRO A 69 -10.97 -8.34 -16.71
CA PRO A 69 -11.52 -8.56 -15.36
C PRO A 69 -10.62 -9.38 -14.43
N GLN A 70 -9.84 -10.32 -14.98
CA GLN A 70 -8.94 -11.17 -14.20
C GLN A 70 -7.80 -10.37 -13.57
N VAL A 71 -7.31 -9.36 -14.28
CA VAL A 71 -6.24 -8.47 -13.80
C VAL A 71 -6.77 -7.56 -12.71
N ALA A 72 -7.94 -6.95 -12.92
CA ALA A 72 -8.61 -6.12 -11.92
C ALA A 72 -8.91 -6.90 -10.63
N ALA A 73 -9.34 -8.16 -10.75
CA ALA A 73 -9.57 -9.04 -9.60
C ALA A 73 -8.30 -9.28 -8.77
N GLN A 74 -7.15 -9.47 -9.41
CA GLN A 74 -5.88 -9.69 -8.70
C GLN A 74 -5.40 -8.45 -7.94
N VAL A 75 -5.50 -7.27 -8.56
CA VAL A 75 -5.19 -5.99 -7.88
C VAL A 75 -6.11 -5.77 -6.68
N LYS A 76 -7.40 -6.12 -6.83
CA LYS A 76 -8.37 -6.06 -5.74
C LYS A 76 -8.00 -7.01 -4.59
N VAL A 77 -7.61 -8.25 -4.89
CA VAL A 77 -7.14 -9.23 -3.88
C VAL A 77 -5.91 -8.70 -3.13
N ALA A 78 -4.95 -8.09 -3.84
CA ALA A 78 -3.76 -7.48 -3.24
C ALA A 78 -4.13 -6.38 -2.24
N THR A 79 -5.03 -5.48 -2.67
CA THR A 79 -5.50 -4.35 -1.87
C THR A 79 -6.27 -4.85 -0.65
N GLU A 80 -7.12 -5.87 -0.82
CA GLU A 80 -7.83 -6.54 0.28
C GLU A 80 -6.86 -7.17 1.28
N ALA A 81 -5.81 -7.85 0.83
CA ALA A 81 -4.82 -8.48 1.71
C ALA A 81 -4.01 -7.46 2.54
N CYS A 82 -3.63 -6.32 1.94
CA CYS A 82 -3.03 -5.20 2.68
C CYS A 82 -4.01 -4.62 3.70
N THR A 83 -5.28 -4.45 3.29
CA THR A 83 -6.34 -3.96 4.18
C THR A 83 -6.58 -4.92 5.35
N ASP A 84 -6.57 -6.24 5.13
CA ASP A 84 -6.71 -7.26 6.16
C ASP A 84 -5.57 -7.16 7.18
N ALA A 85 -4.32 -7.01 6.71
CA ALA A 85 -3.16 -6.88 7.59
C ALA A 85 -3.25 -5.63 8.49
N VAL A 86 -3.69 -4.49 7.93
CA VAL A 86 -3.89 -3.24 8.69
C VAL A 86 -5.11 -3.34 9.62
N PHE A 87 -6.18 -3.98 9.16
CA PHE A 87 -7.40 -4.20 9.94
C PHE A 87 -7.15 -5.06 11.17
N ASP A 88 -6.40 -6.15 11.03
CA ASP A 88 -6.03 -7.03 12.14
C ASP A 88 -5.29 -6.27 13.23
N LEU A 89 -4.42 -5.34 12.85
CA LEU A 89 -3.71 -4.47 13.77
C LEU A 89 -4.67 -3.52 14.50
N ILE A 90 -5.47 -2.76 13.74
CA ILE A 90 -6.38 -1.77 14.30
C ILE A 90 -7.38 -2.44 15.25
N SER A 91 -7.95 -3.58 14.85
CA SER A 91 -8.96 -4.28 15.64
C SER A 91 -8.44 -4.80 16.97
N ARG A 92 -7.17 -5.25 17.02
CA ARG A 92 -6.56 -5.73 18.26
C ARG A 92 -6.29 -4.61 19.27
N ASP A 93 -5.87 -3.44 18.79
CA ASP A 93 -5.28 -2.42 19.66
C ASP A 93 -6.21 -1.23 19.96
N SER A 94 -7.30 -1.06 19.21
CA SER A 94 -8.15 0.14 19.29
C SER A 94 -9.48 -0.04 20.04
N GLY A 95 -9.95 -1.28 20.23
CA GLY A 95 -11.28 -1.55 20.77
C GLY A 95 -12.44 -1.05 19.88
N LEU A 96 -12.16 -0.65 18.64
CA LEU A 96 -13.18 -0.22 17.69
C LEU A 96 -14.05 -1.38 17.22
N GLU A 97 -15.30 -1.06 16.90
CA GLU A 97 -16.20 -1.98 16.19
C GLU A 97 -15.61 -2.35 14.81
N ALA A 98 -15.84 -3.60 14.37
CA ALA A 98 -15.16 -4.20 13.23
C ALA A 98 -15.35 -3.43 11.92
N HIS A 99 -16.55 -2.99 11.59
CA HIS A 99 -16.77 -2.20 10.37
C HIS A 99 -16.06 -0.84 10.42
N ARG A 100 -16.05 -0.17 11.59
CA ARG A 100 -15.29 1.06 11.76
C ARG A 100 -13.78 0.84 11.62
N ALA A 101 -13.24 -0.20 12.25
CA ALA A 101 -11.82 -0.55 12.12
C ALA A 101 -11.45 -0.88 10.66
N ARG A 102 -12.33 -1.61 9.96
CA ARG A 102 -12.15 -1.97 8.54
C ARG A 102 -12.14 -0.73 7.66
N MET A 103 -13.07 0.20 7.86
CA MET A 103 -13.14 1.45 7.11
C MET A 103 -11.86 2.29 7.29
N ILE A 104 -11.33 2.37 8.51
CA ILE A 104 -10.06 3.06 8.78
C ILE A 104 -8.89 2.35 8.07
N ALA A 105 -8.85 1.02 8.11
CA ALA A 105 -7.83 0.25 7.41
C ALA A 105 -7.84 0.50 5.89
N VAL A 106 -9.03 0.52 5.27
CA VAL A 106 -9.20 0.86 3.85
C VAL A 106 -8.66 2.26 3.55
N GLY A 107 -9.06 3.25 4.36
CA GLY A 107 -8.60 4.62 4.19
C GLY A 107 -7.08 4.76 4.32
N LEU A 108 -6.47 4.05 5.28
CA LEU A 108 -5.03 4.11 5.50
C LEU A 108 -4.23 3.51 4.33
N VAL A 109 -4.68 2.36 3.81
CA VAL A 109 -4.08 1.74 2.62
C VAL A 109 -4.24 2.66 1.41
N GLY A 110 -5.44 3.23 1.21
CA GLY A 110 -5.72 4.16 0.11
C GLY A 110 -4.82 5.40 0.12
N ILE A 111 -4.76 6.12 1.25
CA ILE A 111 -3.90 7.30 1.40
C ILE A 111 -2.42 6.95 1.11
N SER A 112 -1.95 5.81 1.61
CA SER A 112 -0.56 5.38 1.39
C SER A 112 -0.27 5.10 -0.08
N ALA A 113 -1.18 4.41 -0.77
CA ALA A 113 -1.06 4.09 -2.18
C ALA A 113 -1.11 5.36 -3.05
N ASP A 114 -2.09 6.24 -2.81
CA ASP A 114 -2.30 7.46 -3.60
C ASP A 114 -1.14 8.46 -3.42
N CYS A 115 -0.63 8.62 -2.19
CA CYS A 115 0.54 9.47 -1.95
C CYS A 115 1.80 8.94 -2.64
N ALA A 116 2.07 7.64 -2.53
CA ALA A 116 3.25 7.03 -3.16
C ALA A 116 3.14 7.05 -4.69
N GLN A 117 1.93 6.87 -5.23
CA GLN A 117 1.63 7.05 -6.65
C GLN A 117 1.98 8.46 -7.13
N TYR A 118 1.44 9.48 -6.45
CA TYR A 118 1.71 10.87 -6.80
C TYR A 118 3.22 11.17 -6.80
N TRP A 119 3.93 10.70 -5.78
CA TRP A 119 5.37 10.89 -5.65
C TRP A 119 6.13 10.26 -6.83
N LEU A 120 5.79 9.03 -7.21
CA LEU A 120 6.46 8.36 -8.34
C LEU A 120 6.09 9.00 -9.68
N ASP A 121 4.81 9.32 -9.90
CA ASP A 121 4.30 9.87 -11.15
C ASP A 121 4.76 11.31 -11.42
N SER A 122 5.16 12.03 -10.37
CA SER A 122 5.73 13.38 -10.46
C SER A 122 7.26 13.38 -10.55
N ASP A 123 7.87 12.27 -10.97
CA ASP A 123 9.33 12.08 -11.07
C ASP A 123 10.09 12.30 -9.75
N ARG A 124 9.49 11.87 -8.62
CA ARG A 124 10.11 11.90 -7.28
C ARG A 124 10.54 13.33 -6.89
N PRO A 125 9.60 14.28 -6.78
CA PRO A 125 9.91 15.70 -6.62
C PRO A 125 10.52 16.06 -5.24
N ILE A 126 10.43 15.14 -4.29
CA ILE A 126 11.03 15.21 -2.95
C ILE A 126 11.70 13.88 -2.63
N SER A 127 12.54 13.83 -1.58
CA SER A 127 13.17 12.57 -1.17
C SER A 127 12.11 11.54 -0.73
N LYS A 128 12.42 10.24 -0.87
CA LYS A 128 11.54 9.16 -0.38
C LYS A 128 11.24 9.31 1.11
N GLU A 129 12.25 9.69 1.90
CA GLU A 129 12.11 9.90 3.34
C GLU A 129 11.12 11.03 3.64
N ASP A 130 11.22 12.16 2.94
CA ASP A 130 10.27 13.28 3.12
C ASP A 130 8.84 12.89 2.69
N ALA A 131 8.71 12.10 1.63
CA ALA A 131 7.41 11.60 1.17
C ALA A 131 6.77 10.66 2.20
N VAL A 132 7.55 9.70 2.72
CA VAL A 132 7.12 8.78 3.79
C VAL A 132 6.72 9.57 5.05
N GLU A 133 7.55 10.49 5.50
CA GLU A 133 7.24 11.29 6.70
C GLU A 133 6.01 12.18 6.51
N GLY A 134 5.84 12.78 5.35
CA GLY A 134 4.63 13.55 5.01
C GLY A 134 3.37 12.70 5.06
N THR A 135 3.40 11.50 4.45
CA THR A 135 2.28 10.56 4.47
C THR A 135 1.98 10.05 5.89
N VAL A 136 3.01 9.71 6.67
CA VAL A 136 2.87 9.26 8.07
C VAL A 136 2.30 10.37 8.95
N ALA A 137 2.80 11.60 8.82
CA ALA A 137 2.31 12.74 9.58
C ALA A 137 0.83 13.02 9.27
N PHE A 138 0.43 12.95 7.99
CA PHE A 138 -0.96 13.12 7.58
C PHE A 138 -1.85 11.98 8.09
N ALA A 139 -1.43 10.72 7.94
CA ALA A 139 -2.19 9.56 8.41
C ALA A 139 -2.36 9.52 9.94
N TRP A 140 -1.38 10.04 10.69
CA TRP A 140 -1.41 10.07 12.16
C TRP A 140 -2.15 11.28 12.72
N GLY A 141 -1.82 12.48 12.25
CA GLY A 141 -2.33 13.73 12.79
C GLY A 141 -3.56 14.27 12.07
N GLY A 142 -3.86 13.76 10.88
CA GLY A 142 -4.88 14.30 10.00
C GLY A 142 -4.59 15.74 9.56
N LEU A 143 -5.59 16.38 8.97
CA LEU A 143 -5.49 17.77 8.47
C LEU A 143 -5.22 18.80 9.58
N SER A 144 -5.59 18.51 10.83
CA SER A 144 -5.41 19.44 11.96
C SER A 144 -3.94 19.66 12.34
N HIS A 145 -3.03 18.79 11.90
CA HIS A 145 -1.59 18.88 12.19
C HIS A 145 -0.76 19.24 10.94
N VAL A 146 -1.39 19.59 9.82
CA VAL A 146 -0.68 20.10 8.64
C VAL A 146 -0.07 21.47 8.98
N PRO A 147 1.23 21.70 8.71
CA PRO A 147 1.85 22.98 8.99
C PRO A 147 1.12 24.12 8.26
N LEU A 148 0.66 25.11 9.02
CA LEU A 148 0.15 26.35 8.43
C LEU A 148 1.34 27.16 7.92
N ALA A 149 1.28 27.60 6.67
CA ALA A 149 2.16 28.66 6.19
C ALA A 149 1.94 29.89 7.08
N ARG A 150 2.99 30.29 7.81
CA ARG A 150 3.00 31.55 8.56
C ARG A 150 3.39 32.69 7.65
#